data_AF-A0A924SUA3-F1
#
_entry.id   AF-A0A924SUA3-F1
#
_cell.length_a   1.000
_cell.length_b   1.000
_cell.length_c   1.000
_cell.angle_alpha   90.00
_cell.angle_beta   90.00
_cell.angle_gamma   90.00
#
_symmetry.space_group_name_H-M   'P 1'
#
loop_
_entity.id
_entity.type
_entity.pdbx_description
1 polymer ?
#
loop_
_entity_poly.entity_id
_entity_poly.type
_entity_poly.pdbx_seq_one_letter_code
_entity_poly.pdbx_strand_id
1 'polypeptide(L)'
;MERKESHPDLFSIVSRGGRPDLAQEHLHEVLAPVLLIVGGEDHPVVELNLKAHAKLPHSKIELVPGAGHLFEEPGCLDQVTHLARDWFSHSLDQYRRVHHEVA
;
A
#
# COMPACT_ATOMS: atom_id res chain seq x y z
N MET A 1 -9.42 -24.53 -10.51
CA MET A 1 -8.72 -23.29 -10.13
C MET A 1 -9.61 -22.62 -9.10
N GLU A 2 -9.37 -22.90 -7.82
CA GLU A 2 -10.12 -22.30 -6.71
C GLU A 2 -9.90 -20.79 -6.76
N ARG A 3 -10.97 -20.01 -6.77
CA ARG A 3 -10.88 -18.58 -6.54
C ARG A 3 -10.36 -18.43 -5.11
N LYS A 4 -9.14 -17.92 -4.93
CA LYS A 4 -8.70 -17.46 -3.61
C LYS A 4 -9.67 -16.35 -3.19
N GLU A 5 -10.56 -16.67 -2.26
CA GLU A 5 -11.45 -15.67 -1.68
C GLU A 5 -10.56 -14.64 -0.98
N SER A 6 -10.74 -13.36 -1.35
CA SER A 6 -10.17 -12.26 -0.58
C SER A 6 -10.60 -12.43 0.87
N HIS A 7 -9.70 -12.27 1.83
CA HIS A 7 -10.11 -12.21 3.24
C HIS A 7 -11.21 -11.15 3.36
N PRO A 8 -12.46 -11.55 3.65
CA PRO A 8 -13.63 -10.67 3.47
C PRO A 8 -13.57 -9.43 4.38
N ASP A 9 -12.70 -9.46 5.39
CA ASP A 9 -12.51 -8.40 6.37
C ASP A 9 -11.36 -7.43 6.04
N LEU A 10 -10.50 -7.73 5.06
CA LEU A 10 -9.36 -6.88 4.70
C LEU A 10 -9.66 -6.04 3.44
N PHE A 11 -10.05 -4.79 3.65
CA PHE A 11 -10.49 -3.91 2.57
C PHE A 11 -9.40 -2.99 1.97
N SER A 12 -8.27 -2.80 2.66
CA SER A 12 -7.18 -1.92 2.21
C SER A 12 -5.92 -2.09 3.05
N ILE A 13 -4.74 -1.82 2.48
CA ILE A 13 -3.44 -1.91 3.14
C ILE A 13 -2.60 -0.66 2.83
N VAL A 14 -1.88 -0.16 3.84
CA VAL A 14 -0.79 0.81 3.67
C VAL A 14 0.50 0.20 4.24
N SER A 15 1.57 0.17 3.44
CA SER A 15 2.91 -0.27 3.84
C SER A 15 3.86 0.92 3.82
N ARG A 16 4.28 1.39 5.01
CA ARG A 16 5.21 2.52 5.17
C ARG A 16 6.65 2.04 5.34
N GLY A 17 7.52 2.31 4.37
CA GLY A 17 8.94 1.96 4.41
C GLY A 17 9.19 0.45 4.57
N GLY A 18 8.21 -0.37 4.20
CA GLY A 18 8.24 -1.81 4.40
C GLY A 18 9.14 -2.55 3.41
N ARG A 19 9.30 -3.86 3.65
CA ARG A 19 10.01 -4.81 2.79
C ARG A 19 9.08 -5.88 2.22
N PRO A 20 8.01 -5.50 1.48
CA PRO A 20 7.08 -6.47 0.88
C PRO A 20 7.78 -7.41 -0.12
N ASP A 21 8.93 -7.00 -0.65
CA ASP A 21 9.82 -7.85 -1.44
C ASP A 21 10.37 -9.07 -0.67
N LEU A 22 10.18 -9.19 0.64
CA LEU A 22 10.53 -10.42 1.36
C LEU A 22 9.41 -11.48 1.27
N ALA A 23 8.20 -11.07 0.88
CA ALA A 23 7.03 -11.95 0.73
C ALA A 23 6.73 -12.27 -0.75
N GLN A 24 7.74 -12.23 -1.62
CA GLN A 24 7.60 -12.21 -3.09
C GLN A 24 6.64 -13.24 -3.67
N GLU A 25 6.71 -14.47 -3.14
CA GLU A 25 5.92 -15.60 -3.64
C GLU A 25 4.44 -15.48 -3.29
N HIS A 26 4.07 -14.63 -2.34
CA HIS A 26 2.69 -14.47 -1.87
C HIS A 26 2.07 -13.12 -2.23
N LEU A 27 2.83 -12.16 -2.77
CA LEU A 27 2.31 -10.82 -3.11
C LEU A 27 1.14 -10.88 -4.11
N HIS A 28 1.14 -11.85 -5.02
CA HIS A 28 0.07 -12.06 -6.00
C HIS A 28 -1.26 -12.50 -5.36
N GLU A 29 -1.24 -12.93 -4.10
CA GLU A 29 -2.40 -13.37 -3.34
C GLU A 29 -3.10 -12.21 -2.60
N VAL A 30 -2.47 -11.04 -2.55
CA VAL A 30 -3.00 -9.85 -1.87
C VAL A 30 -4.03 -9.17 -2.77
N LEU A 31 -5.31 -9.45 -2.51
CA LEU A 31 -6.43 -8.90 -3.29
C LEU A 31 -6.91 -7.54 -2.78
N ALA A 32 -6.61 -7.18 -1.53
CA ALA A 32 -6.91 -5.85 -1.00
C ALA A 32 -6.04 -4.79 -1.71
N PRO A 33 -6.57 -3.59 -2.02
CA PRO A 33 -5.77 -2.48 -2.53
C PRO A 33 -4.61 -2.13 -1.58
N VAL A 34 -3.40 -2.03 -2.13
CA VAL A 34 -2.17 -1.73 -1.37
C VAL A 34 -1.56 -0.40 -1.78
N LEU A 35 -1.33 0.49 -0.81
CA LEU A 35 -0.44 1.64 -0.98
C LEU A 35 0.93 1.36 -0.37
N LEU A 36 1.98 1.46 -1.17
CA LEU A 36 3.37 1.46 -0.72
C LEU A 36 3.84 2.90 -0.58
N ILE A 37 4.21 3.33 0.62
CA ILE A 37 4.79 4.66 0.88
C ILE A 37 6.28 4.46 1.20
N VAL A 38 7.17 5.05 0.41
CA VAL A 38 8.62 4.86 0.54
C VAL A 38 9.32 6.21 0.63
N GLY A 39 10.36 6.31 1.46
CA GLY A 39 11.20 7.50 1.51
C GLY A 39 11.97 7.64 0.20
N GLY A 40 11.91 8.81 -0.44
CA GLY A 40 12.53 9.05 -1.74
C GLY A 40 14.05 8.93 -1.72
N GLU A 41 14.69 9.21 -0.59
CA GLU A 41 16.14 9.10 -0.41
C GLU A 41 16.59 7.70 0.03
N ASP A 42 15.64 6.81 0.35
CA ASP A 42 15.93 5.40 0.67
C ASP A 42 15.99 4.56 -0.61
N HIS A 43 16.94 4.91 -1.49
CA HIS A 43 17.05 4.31 -2.83
C HIS A 43 17.03 2.77 -2.85
N PRO A 44 17.72 2.04 -1.95
CA PRO A 44 17.63 0.58 -1.93
C PRO A 44 16.20 0.09 -1.66
N VAL A 45 15.48 0.72 -0.73
CA VAL A 45 14.10 0.33 -0.41
C VAL A 45 13.12 0.75 -1.50
N VAL A 46 13.38 1.84 -2.23
CA VAL A 46 12.63 2.23 -3.43
C VAL A 46 12.66 1.12 -4.48
N GLU A 47 13.85 0.64 -4.86
CA GLU A 47 13.98 -0.44 -5.85
C GLU A 47 13.27 -1.73 -5.43
N LEU A 48 13.37 -2.06 -4.14
CA LEU A 48 12.74 -3.26 -3.58
C LEU A 48 11.21 -3.15 -3.56
N ASN A 49 10.66 -1.98 -3.23
CA ASN A 49 9.23 -1.74 -3.28
C ASN A 49 8.70 -1.68 -4.73
N LEU A 50 9.48 -1.20 -5.70
CA LEU A 50 9.11 -1.28 -7.12
C LEU A 50 9.00 -2.73 -7.60
N LYS A 51 9.92 -3.61 -7.16
CA LYS A 51 9.83 -5.06 -7.45
C LYS A 51 8.60 -5.70 -6.82
N ALA A 52 8.25 -5.31 -5.60
CA ALA A 52 7.04 -5.79 -4.94
C ALA A 52 5.77 -5.27 -5.61
N HIS A 53 5.73 -3.99 -5.99
CA HIS A 53 4.63 -3.34 -6.70
C HIS A 53 4.29 -4.10 -7.99
N ALA A 54 5.30 -4.53 -8.76
CA ALA A 54 5.11 -5.31 -9.98
C ALA A 54 4.43 -6.69 -9.76
N LYS A 55 4.45 -7.22 -8.53
CA LYS A 55 3.83 -8.50 -8.16
C LYS A 55 2.48 -8.33 -7.44
N LEU A 56 2.13 -7.12 -7.01
CA LEU A 56 0.88 -6.81 -6.32
C LEU A 56 -0.23 -6.49 -7.33
N PRO A 57 -1.35 -7.24 -7.35
CA PRO A 57 -2.41 -7.07 -8.37
C PRO A 57 -3.07 -5.68 -8.36
N HIS A 58 -3.28 -5.12 -7.17
CA HIS A 58 -3.95 -3.83 -6.96
C HIS A 58 -3.11 -2.97 -6.05
N SER A 59 -2.17 -2.22 -6.62
CA SER A 59 -1.29 -1.40 -5.80
C SER A 59 -0.92 -0.05 -6.42
N LYS A 60 -0.50 0.86 -5.55
CA LYS A 60 0.10 2.16 -5.88
C LYS A 60 1.38 2.32 -5.07
N ILE A 61 2.36 3.01 -5.64
CA ILE A 61 3.57 3.43 -4.93
C ILE A 61 3.63 4.96 -4.88
N GLU A 62 3.96 5.50 -3.71
CA GLU A 62 4.18 6.92 -3.46
C GLU A 62 5.55 7.11 -2.83
N LEU A 63 6.36 7.98 -3.43
CA LEU A 63 7.67 8.34 -2.91
C LEU A 63 7.54 9.68 -2.17
N VAL A 64 8.03 9.75 -0.94
CA VAL A 64 8.09 10.99 -0.15
C VAL A 64 9.43 11.66 -0.41
N PRO A 65 9.50 12.78 -1.17
CA PRO A 65 10.76 13.41 -1.52
C PRO A 65 11.52 13.88 -0.28
N GLY A 66 12.84 13.68 -0.23
CA GLY A 66 13.67 14.09 0.90
C GLY A 66 13.53 13.23 2.17
N ALA A 67 12.65 12.23 2.17
CA ALA A 67 12.52 11.31 3.29
C ALA A 67 13.49 10.12 3.19
N GLY A 68 14.17 9.81 4.30
CA GLY A 68 14.90 8.57 4.48
C GLY A 68 14.00 7.42 4.94
N HIS A 69 14.62 6.34 5.44
CA HIS A 69 13.91 5.11 5.82
C HIS A 69 12.81 5.31 6.87
N LEU A 70 13.06 6.19 7.84
CA LEU A 70 12.18 6.42 8.99
C LEU A 70 11.27 7.64 8.84
N PHE A 71 11.43 8.43 7.77
CA PHE A 71 10.66 9.66 7.51
C PHE A 71 10.82 10.72 8.62
N GLU A 72 11.98 10.81 9.26
CA GLU A 72 12.25 11.73 10.38
C GLU A 72 12.44 13.18 9.93
N GLU A 73 12.67 13.38 8.63
CA GLU A 73 12.89 14.70 8.05
C GLU A 73 11.62 15.57 8.18
N PRO A 74 11.76 16.89 8.40
CA PRO A 74 10.63 17.78 8.67
C PRO A 74 9.50 17.65 7.65
N GLY A 75 8.28 17.35 8.13
CA GLY A 75 7.08 17.22 7.31
C GLY A 75 6.89 15.87 6.60
N CYS A 76 7.88 14.97 6.65
CA CYS A 76 7.79 13.69 5.93
C CYS A 76 6.72 12.76 6.54
N LEU A 77 6.66 12.64 7.87
CA LEU A 77 5.59 11.88 8.52
C LEU A 77 4.19 12.51 8.31
N ASP A 78 4.09 13.83 8.19
CA ASP A 78 2.81 14.49 7.87
C ASP A 78 2.35 14.10 6.46
N GLN A 79 3.28 14.08 5.50
CA GLN A 79 2.99 13.62 4.14
C GLN A 79 2.58 12.14 4.11
N VAL A 80 3.31 11.25 4.81
CA VAL A 80 2.93 9.83 4.98
C VAL A 80 1.50 9.72 5.52
N THR A 81 1.17 10.51 6.54
CA THR A 81 -0.14 10.49 7.20
C THR A 81 -1.24 10.95 6.25
N HIS A 82 -1.02 12.02 5.47
CA HIS A 82 -1.97 12.48 4.46
C HIS A 82 -2.21 11.42 3.37
N LEU A 83 -1.15 10.83 2.84
CA LEU A 83 -1.24 9.78 1.84
C LEU A 83 -2.03 8.57 2.36
N ALA A 84 -1.74 8.11 3.59
CA ALA A 84 -2.44 6.99 4.21
C ALA A 84 -3.92 7.31 4.46
N ARG A 85 -4.24 8.49 5.00
CA ARG A 85 -5.62 8.96 5.23
C ARG A 85 -6.43 8.95 3.94
N ASP A 86 -5.88 9.54 2.88
CA ASP A 86 -6.58 9.71 1.62
C ASP A 86 -6.80 8.35 0.94
N TRP A 87 -5.81 7.46 1.03
CA TRP A 87 -5.92 6.08 0.54
C TRP A 87 -7.01 5.29 1.25
N PHE A 88 -7.04 5.30 2.58
CA PHE A 88 -8.06 4.58 3.34
C PHE A 88 -9.45 5.17 3.13
N SER A 89 -9.59 6.50 3.07
CA SER A 89 -10.87 7.16 2.81
C SER A 89 -11.42 6.73 1.44
N HIS A 90 -10.59 6.77 0.41
CA HIS A 90 -10.97 6.33 -0.92
C HIS A 90 -11.32 4.84 -0.98
N SER A 91 -10.50 3.99 -0.36
CA SER A 91 -10.73 2.54 -0.32
C SER A 91 -12.02 2.18 0.43
N LEU A 92 -12.29 2.88 1.54
CA LEU A 92 -13.50 2.69 2.34
C LEU A 92 -14.76 3.10 1.56
N ASP A 93 -14.71 4.21 0.83
CA ASP A 93 -15.82 4.64 -0.02
C ASP A 93 -16.10 3.63 -1.13
N GLN A 94 -15.06 3.07 -1.77
CA GLN A 94 -15.23 2.01 -2.76
C GLN A 94 -15.81 0.73 -2.14
N TYR A 95 -15.25 0.28 -1.01
CA TYR A 95 -15.74 -0.89 -0.28
C TYR A 95 -17.22 -0.74 0.08
N ARG A 96 -17.60 0.42 0.64
CA ARG A 96 -19.00 0.72 0.95
C ARG A 96 -19.88 0.63 -0.28
N ARG A 97 -19.51 1.20 -1.44
CA ARG A 97 -20.35 1.12 -2.65
C ARG A 97 -20.61 -0.32 -3.11
N VAL A 98 -19.61 -1.19 -3.03
CA VAL A 98 -19.73 -2.60 -3.43
C VAL A 98 -20.56 -3.41 -2.44
N HIS A 99 -20.50 -3.07 -1.15
CA HIS A 99 -21.13 -3.85 -0.08
C HIS A 99 -22.42 -3.22 0.51
N HIS A 100 -22.78 -1.98 0.16
CA HIS A 100 -24.04 -1.31 0.58
C HIS A 100 -25.15 -1.34 -0.48
N GLU A 101 -25.00 -2.04 -1.61
CA GLU A 101 -26.13 -2.32 -2.53
C GLU A 101 -27.11 -3.38 -2.00
N VAL A 102 -27.06 -3.69 -0.69
CA VAL A 102 -28.03 -4.53 0.02
C VAL A 102 -28.52 -3.78 1.26
N ALA A 103 -29.44 -2.84 1.06
CA ALA A 103 -30.34 -2.34 2.09
C ALA A 103 -31.72 -2.12 1.48
#